data_AF-A0A2V8BJV1-F1
#
_entry.id   AF-A0A2V8BJV1-F1
#
_cell.length_a   1.000
_cell.length_b   1.000
_cell.length_c   1.000
_cell.angle_alpha   90.00
_cell.angle_beta   90.00
_cell.angle_gamma   90.00
#
_symmetry.space_group_name_H-M   'P 1'
#
loop_
_entity.id
_entity.type
_entity.pdbx_description
1 polymer ?
#
loop_
_entity_poly.entity_id
_entity_poly.type
_entity_poly.pdbx_seq_one_letter_code
_entity_poly.pdbx_strand_id
1 'polypeptide(L)'
;MLDRASRALFHLLAQSTVLKRAASRYGMRRPASFARRFIAGETVEEAIEAARALEARHLSHTLDLLGESVTSLDRAAVATRQYLDLLNAVVNAGIERNISLKLTQLGLDVDTATAV
;
A
#
# COMPACT_ATOMS: atom_id res chain seq x y z
N MET A 1 21.40 3.62 22.17
CA MET A 1 20.46 4.24 23.13
C MET A 1 19.59 5.32 22.48
N LEU A 2 20.16 6.24 21.67
CA LEU A 2 19.43 7.25 20.89
C LEU A 2 18.33 6.67 19.98
N ASP A 3 18.57 5.49 19.39
CA ASP A 3 17.61 4.84 18.47
C ASP A 3 16.30 4.37 19.15
N ARG A 4 16.35 3.98 20.43
CA ARG A 4 15.13 3.61 21.16
C ARG A 4 14.27 4.82 21.51
N ALA A 5 14.91 5.96 21.83
CA ALA A 5 14.22 7.18 22.17
C ALA A 5 13.54 7.80 20.94
N SER A 6 14.22 7.85 19.79
CA SER A 6 13.64 8.32 18.52
C SER A 6 12.47 7.42 18.09
N ARG A 7 12.65 6.09 18.14
CA ARG A 7 11.58 5.14 17.78
C ARG A 7 10.36 5.26 18.68
N ALA A 8 10.54 5.41 19.99
CA ALA A 8 9.44 5.62 20.94
C ALA A 8 8.69 6.93 20.66
N LEU A 9 9.42 8.01 20.39
CA LEU A 9 8.83 9.29 20.01
C LEU A 9 7.99 9.16 18.73
N PHE A 10 8.53 8.56 17.67
CA PHE A 10 7.78 8.37 16.42
C PHE A 10 6.57 7.47 16.60
N HIS A 11 6.65 6.42 17.41
CA HIS A 11 5.48 5.58 17.72
C HIS A 11 4.39 6.37 18.45
N LEU A 12 4.75 7.20 19.43
CA LEU A 12 3.79 8.06 20.13
C LEU A 12 3.14 9.06 19.18
N LEU A 13 3.93 9.69 18.30
CA LEU A 13 3.40 10.62 17.30
C LEU A 13 2.47 9.91 16.29
N ALA A 14 2.79 8.68 15.89
CA ALA A 14 1.97 7.89 14.97
C ALA A 14 0.62 7.47 15.57
N GLN A 15 0.50 7.40 16.90
CA GLN A 15 -0.76 7.13 17.60
C GLN A 15 -1.68 8.35 17.69
N SER A 16 -1.20 9.56 17.39
CA SER A 16 -2.02 10.77 17.40
C SER A 16 -2.95 10.83 16.19
N THR A 17 -4.26 10.83 16.43
CA THR A 17 -5.28 10.94 15.39
C THR A 17 -5.24 12.27 14.65
N VAL A 18 -4.84 13.36 15.33
CA VAL A 18 -4.68 14.69 14.72
C VAL A 18 -3.51 14.70 13.75
N LEU A 19 -2.35 14.17 14.17
CA LEU A 19 -1.17 14.10 13.31
C LEU A 19 -1.40 13.14 12.14
N LYS A 20 -2.03 11.99 12.37
CA LYS A 20 -2.44 11.06 11.29
C LYS A 20 -3.32 11.76 10.26
N ARG A 21 -4.38 12.48 10.70
CA ARG A 21 -5.28 13.21 9.79
C ARG A 21 -4.55 14.31 9.01
N ALA A 22 -3.69 15.09 9.66
CA ALA A 22 -2.91 16.11 8.99
C ALA A 22 -1.93 15.50 7.96
N ALA A 23 -1.20 14.46 8.36
CA ALA A 23 -0.27 13.75 7.48
C ALA A 23 -0.98 13.13 6.28
N SER A 24 -2.13 12.45 6.46
CA SER A 24 -2.92 11.93 5.35
C SER A 24 -3.43 13.06 4.43
N ARG A 25 -3.90 14.17 5.00
CA ARG A 25 -4.45 15.29 4.23
C ARG A 25 -3.42 16.03 3.39
N TYR A 26 -2.19 16.20 3.90
CA TYR A 26 -1.17 17.03 3.25
C TYR A 26 -0.03 16.21 2.62
N GLY A 27 0.22 15.00 3.14
CA GLY A 27 1.32 14.13 2.74
C GLY A 27 1.17 13.54 1.34
N MET A 28 -0.06 13.36 0.84
CA MET A 28 -0.34 12.86 -0.52
C MET A 28 -0.93 13.93 -1.46
N ARG A 29 -1.23 15.14 -0.95
CA ARG A 29 -2.03 16.16 -1.64
C ARG A 29 -1.42 16.71 -2.93
N ARG A 30 -0.09 16.76 -3.02
CA ARG A 30 0.64 17.30 -4.18
C ARG A 30 1.69 16.28 -4.62
N PRO A 31 2.05 16.26 -5.92
CA PRO A 31 3.11 15.39 -6.43
C PRO A 31 4.45 15.56 -5.68
N ALA A 32 4.75 16.77 -5.19
CA ALA A 32 5.95 17.07 -4.43
C ALA A 32 5.82 16.86 -2.90
N SER A 33 4.68 16.34 -2.41
CA SER A 33 4.51 16.07 -0.99
C SER A 33 5.40 14.90 -0.53
N PHE A 34 5.80 14.91 0.74
CA PHE A 34 6.80 13.97 1.26
C PHE A 34 6.41 12.49 1.12
N ALA A 35 5.11 12.14 1.21
CA ALA A 35 4.69 10.74 1.14
C ALA A 35 4.72 10.19 -0.29
N ARG A 36 4.62 11.05 -1.34
CA ARG A 36 4.77 10.66 -2.75
C ARG A 36 6.15 10.12 -3.10
N ARG A 37 7.17 10.41 -2.27
CA ARG A 37 8.49 9.79 -2.39
C ARG A 37 8.48 8.28 -2.06
N PHE A 38 7.53 7.84 -1.25
CA PHE A 38 7.46 6.47 -0.73
C PHE A 38 6.21 5.71 -1.19
N ILE A 39 5.15 6.41 -1.57
CA ILE A 39 3.86 5.87 -1.99
C ILE A 39 3.59 6.35 -3.41
N ALA A 40 3.40 5.41 -4.34
CA ALA A 40 3.17 5.71 -5.75
C ALA A 40 1.91 6.58 -5.96
N GLY A 41 0.83 6.28 -5.24
CA GLY A 41 -0.41 7.05 -5.28
C GLY A 41 -1.48 6.44 -4.38
N GLU A 42 -2.66 7.05 -4.44
CA GLU A 42 -3.87 6.57 -3.76
C GLU A 42 -4.79 5.80 -4.73
N THR A 43 -4.53 5.89 -6.04
CA THR A 43 -5.28 5.14 -7.06
C THR A 43 -4.40 4.19 -7.87
N VAL A 44 -5.04 3.24 -8.55
CA VAL A 44 -4.35 2.27 -9.41
C VAL A 44 -3.70 2.95 -10.60
N GLU A 45 -4.33 3.98 -11.16
CA GLU A 45 -3.81 4.76 -12.28
C GLU A 45 -2.50 5.46 -11.90
N GLU A 46 -2.45 6.06 -10.71
CA GLU A 46 -1.22 6.69 -10.20
C GLU A 46 -0.10 5.66 -9.98
N ALA A 47 -0.45 4.46 -9.50
CA ALA A 47 0.51 3.37 -9.34
C ALA A 47 1.07 2.89 -10.70
N ILE A 48 0.23 2.81 -11.73
CA ILE A 48 0.62 2.45 -13.10
C ILE A 48 1.55 3.53 -13.69
N GLU A 49 1.26 4.81 -13.50
CA GLU A 49 2.13 5.89 -13.99
C GLU A 49 3.50 5.87 -13.30
N ALA A 50 3.53 5.61 -11.99
CA ALA A 50 4.78 5.43 -11.25
C ALA A 50 5.58 4.22 -11.75
N ALA A 51 4.90 3.10 -12.03
CA ALA A 51 5.50 1.91 -12.64
C ALA A 51 6.13 2.21 -14.00
N ARG A 52 5.40 2.87 -14.91
CA ARG A 52 5.93 3.28 -16.22
C ARG A 52 7.16 4.16 -16.11
N ALA A 53 7.19 5.07 -15.15
CA ALA A 53 8.35 5.93 -14.91
C ALA A 53 9.59 5.13 -14.47
N LEU A 54 9.41 4.01 -13.76
CA LEU A 54 10.50 3.09 -13.39
C LEU A 54 10.95 2.25 -14.59
N GLU A 55 10.02 1.71 -15.37
CA GLU A 55 10.31 0.93 -16.57
C GLU A 55 11.05 1.76 -17.64
N ALA A 56 10.67 3.03 -17.83
CA ALA A 56 11.35 3.97 -18.71
C ALA A 56 12.81 4.23 -18.31
N ARG A 57 13.16 3.94 -17.05
CA ARG A 57 14.52 4.00 -16.50
C ARG A 57 15.20 2.63 -16.45
N HIS A 58 14.59 1.61 -17.05
CA HIS A 58 15.04 0.22 -17.04
C HIS A 58 15.15 -0.38 -15.64
N LEU A 59 14.27 0.02 -14.73
CA LEU A 59 14.19 -0.53 -13.37
C LEU A 59 12.99 -1.48 -13.25
N SER A 60 13.22 -2.65 -12.65
CA SER A 60 12.15 -3.54 -12.23
C SER A 60 11.38 -2.98 -11.05
N HIS A 61 10.14 -3.42 -10.88
CA HIS A 61 9.26 -2.98 -9.81
C HIS A 61 8.35 -4.08 -9.29
N THR A 62 7.75 -3.84 -8.13
CA THR A 62 6.68 -4.65 -7.57
C THR A 62 5.62 -3.69 -7.01
N LEU A 63 4.36 -3.93 -7.33
CA LEU A 63 3.25 -3.13 -6.80
C LEU A 63 2.77 -3.74 -5.49
N ASP A 64 2.69 -2.93 -4.43
CA ASP A 64 2.16 -3.35 -3.14
C ASP A 64 0.86 -2.59 -2.84
N LEU A 65 -0.24 -3.32 -2.72
CA LEU A 65 -1.52 -2.74 -2.30
C LEU A 65 -1.49 -2.53 -0.79
N LEU A 66 -1.44 -1.27 -0.37
CA LEU A 66 -1.43 -0.92 1.05
C LEU A 66 -2.82 -1.15 1.68
N GLY A 67 -2.87 -2.00 2.69
CA GLY A 67 -4.03 -2.19 3.55
C GLY A 67 -3.63 -2.77 4.91
N GLU A 68 -4.52 -2.64 5.88
CA GLU A 68 -4.35 -3.23 7.21
C GLU A 68 -4.80 -4.70 7.20
N SER A 69 -4.28 -5.51 8.14
CA SER A 69 -4.76 -6.88 8.33
C SER A 69 -6.27 -6.91 8.50
N VAL A 70 -6.92 -7.88 7.85
CA VAL A 70 -8.37 -8.03 7.92
C VAL A 70 -8.76 -8.79 9.19
N THR A 71 -9.86 -8.38 9.81
CA THR A 71 -10.38 -9.01 11.05
C THR A 71 -11.63 -9.84 10.82
N SER A 72 -12.09 -9.95 9.57
CA SER A 72 -13.23 -10.78 9.16
C SER A 72 -13.08 -11.28 7.72
N LEU A 73 -13.77 -12.37 7.40
CA LEU A 73 -13.78 -12.94 6.05
C LEU A 73 -14.39 -11.97 5.02
N ASP A 74 -15.41 -11.18 5.38
CA ASP A 74 -15.97 -10.17 4.48
C ASP A 74 -14.92 -9.13 4.08
N ARG A 75 -14.07 -8.72 5.02
CA ARG A 75 -12.97 -7.78 4.77
C ARG A 75 -11.87 -8.43 3.92
N ALA A 76 -11.57 -9.70 4.16
CA ALA A 76 -10.66 -10.49 3.31
C ALA A 76 -11.18 -10.57 1.85
N ALA A 77 -12.47 -10.80 1.67
CA ALA A 77 -13.09 -10.86 0.35
C ALA A 77 -13.06 -9.49 -0.36
N VAL A 78 -13.22 -8.38 0.37
CA VAL A 78 -13.02 -7.02 -0.17
C VAL A 78 -11.57 -6.83 -0.63
N ALA A 79 -10.58 -7.18 0.21
CA ALA A 79 -9.17 -7.06 -0.13
C ALA A 79 -8.81 -7.91 -1.37
N THR A 80 -9.33 -9.13 -1.44
CA THR A 80 -9.17 -10.03 -2.60
C THR A 80 -9.68 -9.37 -3.88
N ARG A 81 -10.87 -8.76 -3.86
CA ARG A 81 -11.40 -8.04 -5.04
C ARG A 81 -10.50 -6.88 -5.45
N GLN A 82 -9.95 -6.12 -4.51
CA GLN A 82 -9.01 -5.04 -4.82
C GLN A 82 -7.73 -5.55 -5.49
N TYR A 83 -7.21 -6.71 -5.06
CA TYR A 83 -6.10 -7.36 -5.74
C TYR A 83 -6.45 -7.81 -7.17
N LEU A 84 -7.65 -8.36 -7.38
CA LEU A 84 -8.12 -8.75 -8.71
C LEU A 84 -8.28 -7.52 -9.63
N ASP A 85 -8.82 -6.42 -9.12
CA ASP A 85 -8.94 -5.16 -9.86
C ASP A 85 -7.55 -4.60 -10.24
N LEU A 86 -6.60 -4.62 -9.31
CA LEU A 86 -5.21 -4.24 -9.57
C LEU A 86 -4.57 -5.12 -10.64
N LEU A 87 -4.72 -6.45 -10.53
CA LEU A 87 -4.19 -7.40 -11.50
C LEU A 87 -4.73 -7.13 -12.91
N ASN A 88 -6.04 -6.92 -13.03
CA ASN A 88 -6.67 -6.57 -14.31
C ASN A 88 -6.10 -5.27 -14.88
N ALA A 89 -5.96 -4.23 -14.05
CA ALA A 89 -5.41 -2.96 -14.47
C ALA A 89 -3.94 -3.08 -14.92
N VAL A 90 -3.12 -3.84 -14.20
CA VAL A 90 -1.72 -4.14 -14.56
C VAL A 90 -1.63 -4.85 -15.90
N VAL A 91 -2.46 -5.88 -16.11
CA VAL A 91 -2.52 -6.61 -17.39
C VAL A 91 -2.92 -5.69 -18.53
N ASN A 92 -3.96 -4.88 -18.33
CA ASN A 92 -4.46 -3.95 -19.35
C ASN A 92 -3.47 -2.83 -19.67
N ALA A 93 -2.71 -2.37 -18.67
CA ALA A 93 -1.68 -1.35 -18.85
C ALA A 93 -0.42 -1.90 -19.56
N GLY A 94 -0.23 -3.22 -19.56
CA GLY A 94 0.94 -3.85 -20.20
C GLY A 94 2.26 -3.53 -19.53
N ILE A 95 2.24 -3.22 -18.23
CA ILE A 95 3.44 -3.05 -17.39
C ILE A 95 3.91 -4.40 -16.82
N GLU A 96 5.08 -4.43 -16.20
CA GLU A 96 5.63 -5.61 -15.50
C GLU A 96 4.60 -6.19 -14.52
N ARG A 97 4.40 -7.50 -14.60
CA ARG A 97 3.35 -8.21 -13.86
C ARG A 97 3.92 -8.74 -12.55
N ASN A 98 4.23 -7.83 -11.65
CA ASN A 98 4.80 -8.17 -10.35
C ASN A 98 4.07 -7.44 -9.22
N ILE A 99 3.44 -8.20 -8.32
CA ILE A 99 2.65 -7.69 -7.21
C ILE A 99 3.05 -8.40 -5.92
N SER A 100 3.14 -7.64 -4.84
CA SER A 100 3.30 -8.15 -3.48
C SER A 100 1.94 -8.33 -2.82
N LEU A 101 1.74 -9.50 -2.20
CA LEU A 101 0.52 -9.85 -1.48
C LEU A 101 0.82 -10.24 -0.04
N LYS A 102 -0.10 -9.89 0.86
CA LYS A 102 -0.01 -10.19 2.29
C LYS A 102 -1.12 -11.16 2.68
N LEU A 103 -0.77 -12.39 3.05
CA LEU A 103 -1.75 -13.44 3.39
C LEU A 103 -2.65 -13.05 4.57
N THR A 104 -2.14 -12.26 5.52
CA THR A 104 -2.95 -11.71 6.63
C THR A 104 -4.02 -10.73 6.16
N GLN A 105 -3.85 -10.11 4.98
CA GLN A 105 -4.86 -9.27 4.33
C GLN A 105 -5.89 -10.12 3.58
N LEU A 106 -5.56 -11.37 3.27
CA LEU A 106 -6.43 -12.37 2.64
C LEU A 106 -7.08 -13.33 3.65
N GLY A 107 -6.96 -13.04 4.94
CA GLY A 107 -7.68 -13.74 6.00
C GLY A 107 -6.88 -14.82 6.75
N LEU A 108 -5.56 -14.91 6.56
CA LEU A 108 -4.73 -15.91 7.25
C LEU A 108 -4.91 -15.90 8.79
N ASP A 109 -5.02 -14.71 9.39
CA ASP A 109 -5.21 -14.55 10.85
C ASP A 109 -6.68 -14.73 11.29
N VAL A 110 -7.62 -14.82 10.34
CA VAL A 110 -9.06 -14.98 10.60
C VAL A 110 -9.44 -16.45 10.55
N ASP A 111 -9.16 -17.09 9.42
CA ASP A 111 -9.34 -18.52 9.24
C ASP A 111 -8.35 -19.04 8.19
N THR A 112 -7.39 -19.83 8.63
CA THR A 112 -6.37 -20.43 7.76
C THR A 112 -6.96 -21.36 6.69
N ALA A 113 -8.13 -21.96 6.91
CA ALA A 113 -8.75 -22.86 5.94
C ALA A 113 -9.47 -22.12 4.80
N THR A 114 -9.99 -20.93 5.08
CA THR A 114 -10.74 -20.10 4.12
C THR A 114 -9.92 -18.89 3.62
N ALA A 115 -8.70 -18.71 4.11
CA ALA A 115 -7.76 -17.71 3.58
C ALA A 115 -7.56 -17.94 2.07
N VAL A 116 -7.79 -16.88 1.29
CA VAL A 116 -7.79 -16.92 -0.19
C VAL A 116 -6.38 -16.76 -0.74
#